data_AF-C8BX14-F1
#
_entry.id   AF-C8BX14-F1
#
_cell.length_a   1.000
_cell.length_b   1.000
_cell.length_c   1.000
_cell.angle_alpha   90.00
_cell.angle_beta   90.00
_cell.angle_gamma   90.00
#
_symmetry.space_group_name_H-M   'P 1'
#
loop_
_entity.id
_entity.type
_entity.pdbx_description
1 polymer ?
#
loop_
_entity_poly.entity_id
_entity_poly.type
_entity_poly.pdbx_seq_one_letter_code
_entity_poly.pdbx_strand_id
1 'polypeptide(L)'
;MQYDNGDSLIFTHSPFCNCSVSVKLVQDEVVVFDVFKENVSSIAFQTWGEEKVIRVYFTKDTENNDFLVYFNPKPRLRYSEL
;
A
#
# COMPACT_ATOMS: atom_id res chain seq x y z
N MET A 1 -2.92 -8.26 -6.58
CA MET A 1 -4.34 -8.64 -6.69
C MET A 1 -4.82 -8.21 -8.05
N GLN A 2 -5.43 -9.12 -8.79
CA GLN A 2 -6.08 -8.83 -10.07
C GLN A 2 -7.58 -8.85 -9.84
N TYR A 3 -8.27 -7.82 -10.32
CA TYR A 3 -9.72 -7.65 -10.15
C TYR A 3 -10.45 -8.11 -11.40
N ASP A 4 -11.74 -8.45 -11.27
CA ASP A 4 -12.56 -8.99 -12.37
C ASP A 4 -12.73 -8.01 -13.54
N ASN A 5 -12.58 -6.71 -13.29
CA ASN A 5 -12.61 -5.65 -14.30
C ASN A 5 -11.27 -5.47 -15.05
N GLY A 6 -10.25 -6.29 -14.76
CA GLY A 6 -8.92 -6.18 -15.35
C GLY A 6 -7.96 -5.27 -14.57
N ASP A 7 -8.44 -4.53 -13.56
CA ASP A 7 -7.57 -3.70 -12.72
C ASP A 7 -6.56 -4.58 -11.96
N SER A 8 -5.41 -3.99 -11.62
CA SER A 8 -4.41 -4.66 -10.80
C SER A 8 -3.81 -3.75 -9.74
N LEU A 9 -3.79 -4.25 -8.50
CA LEU A 9 -3.06 -3.66 -7.39
C LEU A 9 -1.87 -4.55 -7.04
N ILE A 10 -0.65 -4.03 -7.18
CA ILE A 10 0.60 -4.72 -6.91
C ILE A 10 1.20 -4.12 -5.64
N PHE A 11 1.36 -4.96 -4.61
CA PHE A 11 2.05 -4.61 -3.38
C PHE A 11 3.31 -5.47 -3.28
N THR A 12 4.47 -4.84 -3.23
CA THR A 12 5.77 -5.51 -3.11
C THR A 12 6.43 -5.07 -1.82
N HIS A 13 6.90 -6.03 -1.03
CA HIS A 13 7.77 -5.77 0.12
C HIS A 13 9.15 -6.36 -0.17
N SER A 14 10.19 -5.56 0.06
CA SER A 14 11.59 -5.98 -0.06
C SER A 14 12.28 -5.87 1.31
N PRO A 15 12.83 -6.96 1.85
CA PRO A 15 13.66 -6.90 3.04
C PRO A 15 15.03 -6.24 2.77
N PHE A 16 15.40 -6.08 1.49
CA PHE A 16 16.57 -5.33 1.05
C PHE A 16 16.19 -3.85 0.82
N CYS A 17 17.19 -2.96 0.79
CA CYS A 17 17.00 -1.50 0.66
C CYS A 17 16.20 -0.92 1.84
N ASN A 18 16.79 -0.93 3.05
CA ASN A 18 16.22 -0.35 4.27
C ASN A 18 14.80 -0.84 4.63
N CYS A 19 14.43 -2.08 4.28
CA CYS A 19 13.07 -2.61 4.39
C CYS A 19 12.07 -1.70 3.67
N SER A 20 11.78 -1.98 2.40
CA SER A 20 10.97 -1.11 1.55
C SER A 20 9.69 -1.76 1.09
N VAL A 21 8.73 -0.91 0.72
CA VAL A 21 7.51 -1.31 0.01
C VAL A 21 7.34 -0.49 -1.26
N SER A 22 6.79 -1.12 -2.30
CA SER A 22 6.23 -0.42 -3.44
C SER A 22 4.78 -0.81 -3.65
N VAL A 23 3.95 0.15 -4.04
CA VAL A 23 2.52 -0.06 -4.30
C VAL A 23 2.14 0.58 -5.62
N LYS A 24 1.60 -0.22 -6.53
CA LYS A 24 1.18 0.19 -7.86
C LYS A 24 -0.26 -0.19 -8.11
N LEU A 25 -1.06 0.75 -8.62
CA LEU A 25 -2.39 0.49 -9.13
C LEU A 25 -2.43 0.78 -10.63
N VAL A 26 -2.88 -0.21 -11.40
CA VAL A 26 -3.18 -0.08 -12.83
C VAL A 26 -4.67 -0.27 -13.04
N GLN A 27 -5.34 0.67 -13.70
CA GLN A 27 -6.75 0.60 -14.07
C GLN A 27 -6.90 0.96 -15.54
N ASP A 28 -7.64 0.17 -16.31
CA ASP A 28 -7.80 0.36 -17.76
C ASP A 28 -6.46 0.59 -18.49
N GLU A 29 -5.44 -0.21 -18.15
CA GLU A 29 -4.05 -0.11 -18.65
C GLU A 29 -3.28 1.17 -18.24
N VAL A 30 -3.88 2.05 -17.43
CA VAL A 30 -3.26 3.28 -16.93
C VAL A 30 -2.72 3.10 -15.52
N VAL A 31 -1.48 3.54 -15.28
CA VAL A 31 -0.91 3.60 -13.91
C VAL A 31 -1.55 4.78 -13.16
N VAL A 32 -2.38 4.48 -12.18
CA VAL A 32 -3.06 5.47 -11.34
C VAL A 32 -2.12 6.00 -10.25
N PHE A 33 -1.33 5.10 -9.65
CA PHE A 33 -0.23 5.47 -8.76
C PHE A 33 0.86 4.40 -8.76
N ASP A 34 2.09 4.81 -8.49
CA ASP A 34 3.27 3.97 -8.26
C ASP A 34 4.13 4.62 -7.16
N VAL A 35 4.04 4.10 -5.93
CA VAL A 35 4.61 4.72 -4.73
C VAL A 35 5.65 3.79 -4.12
N PHE A 36 6.81 4.33 -3.78
CA PHE A 36 7.91 3.63 -3.11
C PHE A 36 8.23 4.27 -1.76
N LYS A 37 8.38 3.45 -0.71
CA LYS A 37 8.76 3.89 0.63
C LYS A 37 9.77 2.93 1.26
N GLU A 38 10.71 3.50 2.01
CA GLU A 38 11.75 2.77 2.75
C GLU A 38 11.50 2.88 4.26
N ASN A 39 12.34 2.22 5.06
CA ASN A 39 12.33 2.27 6.52
C ASN A 39 11.09 1.61 7.13
N VAL A 40 10.53 0.59 6.47
CA VAL A 40 9.41 -0.20 6.96
C VAL A 40 9.83 -0.96 8.21
N SER A 41 9.14 -0.71 9.32
CA SER A 41 9.33 -1.41 10.58
C SER A 41 8.48 -2.68 10.66
N SER A 42 7.24 -2.63 10.16
CA SER A 42 6.34 -3.78 10.13
C SER A 42 5.19 -3.58 9.14
N ILE A 43 4.51 -4.68 8.80
CA ILE A 43 3.34 -4.71 7.93
C ILE A 43 2.24 -5.50 8.64
N ALA A 44 1.03 -4.97 8.70
CA ALA A 44 -0.13 -5.64 9.27
C ALA A 44 -1.26 -5.77 8.24
N PHE A 45 -1.90 -6.94 8.21
CA PHE A 45 -3.12 -7.19 7.45
C PHE A 45 -4.31 -7.04 8.39
N GLN A 46 -5.23 -6.14 8.06
CA GLN A 46 -6.32 -5.75 8.94
C GLN A 46 -7.67 -5.77 8.20
N THR A 47 -8.74 -5.88 8.99
CA THR A 47 -10.12 -5.80 8.49
C THR A 47 -10.85 -4.72 9.27
N TRP A 48 -11.38 -3.71 8.58
CA TRP A 48 -12.10 -2.57 9.16
C TRP A 48 -13.51 -2.50 8.55
N GLY A 49 -14.48 -3.08 9.25
CA GLY A 49 -15.80 -3.32 8.65
C GLY A 49 -15.67 -4.28 7.46
N GLU A 50 -16.11 -3.86 6.28
CA GLU A 50 -16.01 -4.65 5.04
C GLU A 50 -14.67 -4.46 4.30
N GLU A 51 -13.84 -3.52 4.77
CA GLU A 51 -12.59 -3.15 4.13
C GLU A 51 -11.46 -4.09 4.55
N LYS A 52 -10.65 -4.54 3.59
CA LYS A 52 -9.37 -5.20 3.85
C LYS A 52 -8.22 -4.25 3.56
N VAL A 53 -7.35 -4.09 4.55
CA VAL A 53 -6.31 -3.05 4.57
C VAL A 53 -4.96 -3.68 4.88
N ILE A 54 -3.92 -3.26 4.14
CA ILE A 54 -2.53 -3.46 4.52
C ILE A 54 -2.06 -2.14 5.15
N ARG A 55 -1.66 -2.19 6.41
CA ARG A 55 -1.06 -1.06 7.12
C ARG A 55 0.44 -1.24 7.19
N VAL A 56 1.18 -0.24 6.74
CA VAL A 56 2.64 -0.21 6.76
C VAL A 56 3.08 0.75 7.85
N TYR A 57 3.97 0.29 8.72
CA TYR A 57 4.58 1.07 9.78
C TYR A 57 6.03 1.36 9.41
N PHE A 58 6.54 2.54 9.77
CA PHE A 58 7.91 2.96 9.48
C PHE A 58 8.70 3.18 10.78
N THR A 59 10.04 3.17 10.69
CA THR A 59 10.93 3.32 11.86
C THR A 59 11.22 4.77 12.25
N LYS A 60 10.89 5.77 11.41
CA LYS A 60 11.11 7.19 11.71
C LYS A 60 9.84 7.86 12.25
N ASP A 61 9.98 8.53 13.40
CA ASP A 61 8.91 9.26 14.11
C ASP A 61 8.23 10.38 13.29
N THR A 62 8.82 10.81 12.17
CA THR A 62 8.23 11.81 11.26
C THR A 62 7.13 11.23 10.36
N GLU A 63 6.92 9.92 10.37
CA GLU A 63 5.86 9.25 9.62
C GLU A 63 4.78 8.70 10.56
N ASN A 64 4.20 9.58 11.40
CA ASN A 64 2.92 9.34 12.09
C ASN A 64 1.72 9.20 11.12
N ASN A 65 2.01 8.76 9.89
CA ASN A 65 1.13 8.79 8.75
C ASN A 65 0.58 7.40 8.50
N ASP A 66 -0.72 7.35 8.28
CA ASP A 66 -1.43 6.15 7.87
C ASP A 66 -1.06 5.81 6.42
N PHE A 67 0.01 5.04 6.20
CA PHE A 67 0.25 4.37 4.92
C PHE A 67 -0.63 3.13 4.85
N LEU A 68 -1.80 3.31 4.24
CA LEU A 68 -2.84 2.30 4.17
C LEU A 68 -3.12 1.94 2.72
N VAL A 69 -2.95 0.66 2.41
CA VAL A 69 -3.33 0.10 1.13
C VAL A 69 -4.63 -0.68 1.32
N TYR A 70 -5.73 -0.09 0.88
CA TYR A 70 -7.01 -0.78 0.82
C TYR A 70 -7.04 -1.61 -0.45
N PHE A 71 -7.40 -2.89 -0.33
CA PHE A 71 -7.40 -3.81 -1.47
C PHE A 71 -8.72 -4.54 -1.67
N ASN A 72 -9.69 -4.38 -0.77
CA ASN A 72 -11.05 -4.88 -0.92
C ASN A 72 -12.01 -3.99 -0.11
N PRO A 73 -13.22 -3.66 -0.61
CA PRO A 73 -13.75 -4.01 -1.93
C PRO A 73 -13.17 -3.17 -3.09
N LYS A 74 -12.59 -2.01 -2.79
CA LYS A 74 -12.05 -1.09 -3.81
C LYS A 74 -10.58 -0.74 -3.54
N PRO A 75 -9.68 -0.91 -4.52
CA PRO A 75 -8.27 -0.52 -4.35
C PRO A 75 -8.14 0.99 -4.17
N ARG A 76 -7.39 1.40 -3.16
CA ARG A 76 -6.98 2.81 -2.96
C ARG A 76 -5.80 2.88 -2.00
N LEU A 77 -4.99 3.90 -2.19
CA LEU A 77 -3.91 4.27 -1.27
C LEU A 77 -4.36 5.48 -0.46
N ARG A 78 -4.29 5.38 0.86
CA ARG A 78 -4.28 6.56 1.73
C ARG A 78 -2.84 6.78 2.13
N TYR A 79 -2.34 7.95 1.80
CA TYR A 79 -1.00 8.39 2.16
C TYR A 79 -1.04 9.90 2.37
N SER A 80 -0.51 10.35 3.50
CA SER A 80 -0.41 11.77 3.85
C SER A 80 1.04 12.02 4.28
N GLU A 81 1.65 13.09 3.78
CA GLU A 81 2.89 13.66 4.32
C GLU A 81 2.48 14.96 5.04
N LEU A 82 3.03 15.22 6.23
CA LEU A 82 2.88 16.49 6.96
C LEU A 82 3.97 17.46 6.53
#